data_AF-A0A096LSL1-F1
#
_entry.id   AF-A0A096LSL1-F1
#
_cell.length_a   1.000
_cell.length_b   1.000
_cell.length_c   1.000
_cell.angle_alpha   90.00
_cell.angle_beta   90.00
_cell.angle_gamma   90.00
#
_symmetry.space_group_name_H-M   'P 1'
#
loop_
_entity.id
_entity.type
_entity.pdbx_description
1 polymer ?
#
loop_
_entity_poly.entity_id
_entity_poly.type
_entity_poly.pdbx_seq_one_letter_code
_entity_poly.pdbx_strand_id
1 'polypeptide(L)'
;VHGSCFVEHQVVVCLLLSLLHLQIKKILKKQLHLLQQISFLSPPDVHRLIHAKAMMLNQSLLANRRSSARLVLLLQDQNLQQEFVLRLHWEESLDRWRKGRVEEMLEELSSARLCSRTMCSSREEERNLFSDQMLQNQEVLVQQRSEVIYKICSLVPPTGSSALVSNWFNELMAVNQQIAAGLHADMREQLQRFYEDAWQRRRAEAQRCQQEALAALQLSDQQLEDITSSRLLPLIGQRQRDDEERLAGLDECSDCVDQHVLGVSRSVSEVMRAVALLWETHCRRLKRIFLPLRDVPPEKRLHQQRSRLLLQRPQAPDRGGILAEPTLQQQHHLYIVRGRGLLRPRLQMPRPRPA
;
A
#
# COMPACT_ATOMS: atom_id res chain seq x y z
N VAL A 1 -15.82 -31.02 41.20
CA VAL A 1 -17.14 -31.32 41.79
C VAL A 1 -17.58 -32.77 41.59
N HIS A 2 -17.41 -33.39 40.42
CA HIS A 2 -17.79 -34.81 40.20
C HIS A 2 -16.92 -35.86 40.92
N GLY A 3 -15.65 -35.55 41.24
CA GLY A 3 -14.77 -36.48 41.99
C GLY A 3 -15.18 -36.72 43.46
N SER A 4 -15.81 -35.74 44.11
CA SER A 4 -16.19 -35.84 45.53
C SER A 4 -17.44 -36.70 45.76
N CYS A 5 -18.46 -36.60 44.90
CA CYS A 5 -19.68 -37.42 45.02
C CYS A 5 -19.42 -38.92 44.84
N PHE A 6 -18.41 -39.30 44.05
CA PHE A 6 -18.20 -40.70 43.69
C PHE A 6 -17.48 -41.48 44.80
N VAL A 7 -16.53 -40.82 45.49
CA VAL A 7 -15.87 -41.38 46.68
C VAL A 7 -16.88 -41.57 47.80
N GLU A 8 -17.79 -40.62 47.99
CA GLU A 8 -18.90 -40.75 48.95
C GLU A 8 -19.81 -41.94 48.62
N HIS A 9 -20.17 -42.13 47.35
CA HIS A 9 -20.97 -43.30 46.93
C HIS A 9 -20.26 -44.63 47.15
N GLN A 10 -18.96 -44.73 46.89
CA GLN A 10 -18.17 -45.94 47.15
C GLN A 10 -18.10 -46.26 48.65
N VAL A 11 -17.91 -45.25 49.49
CA VAL A 11 -17.89 -45.38 50.95
C VAL A 11 -19.26 -45.82 51.46
N VAL A 12 -20.35 -45.24 50.95
CA VAL A 12 -21.73 -45.60 51.31
C VAL A 12 -22.05 -47.05 50.91
N VAL A 13 -21.68 -47.49 49.71
CA VAL A 13 -21.90 -48.88 49.27
C VAL A 13 -21.10 -49.88 50.13
N CYS A 14 -19.85 -49.55 50.47
CA CYS A 14 -19.05 -50.37 51.39
C CYS A 14 -19.63 -50.43 52.81
N LEU A 15 -20.14 -49.31 53.33
CA LEU A 15 -20.81 -49.24 54.65
C LEU A 15 -22.11 -50.04 54.66
N LEU A 16 -22.92 -49.94 53.61
CA LEU A 16 -24.16 -50.72 53.49
C LEU A 16 -23.88 -52.23 53.39
N LEU A 17 -22.87 -52.65 52.63
CA LEU A 17 -22.47 -54.06 52.51
C LEU A 17 -21.89 -54.63 53.81
N SER A 18 -21.27 -53.80 54.66
CA SER A 18 -20.74 -54.21 55.96
C SER A 18 -21.84 -54.26 57.04
N LEU A 19 -22.79 -53.32 57.03
CA LEU A 19 -24.01 -53.38 57.84
C LEU A 19 -24.87 -54.61 57.51
N LEU A 20 -25.04 -54.92 56.22
CA LEU A 20 -25.78 -56.10 55.77
C LEU A 20 -25.13 -57.40 56.27
N HIS A 21 -23.80 -57.50 56.21
CA HIS A 21 -23.07 -58.66 56.72
C HIS A 21 -23.30 -58.88 58.23
N LEU A 22 -23.33 -57.80 59.01
CA LEU A 22 -23.59 -57.85 60.45
C LEU A 22 -25.03 -58.31 60.75
N GLN A 23 -26.01 -57.84 59.98
CA GLN A 23 -27.40 -58.26 60.06
C GLN A 23 -27.58 -59.75 59.71
N ILE A 24 -26.99 -60.21 58.61
CA ILE A 24 -27.03 -61.61 58.18
C ILE A 24 -26.42 -62.53 59.25
N LYS A 25 -25.28 -62.12 59.84
CA LYS A 25 -24.64 -62.85 60.94
C LYS A 25 -25.55 -62.96 62.18
N LYS A 26 -26.26 -61.88 62.53
CA LYS A 26 -27.20 -61.86 63.66
C LYS A 26 -28.40 -62.79 63.41
N ILE A 27 -28.93 -62.80 62.19
CA ILE A 27 -30.05 -63.66 61.79
C ILE A 27 -29.63 -65.14 61.81
N LEU A 28 -28.49 -65.48 61.22
CA LEU A 28 -27.97 -66.85 61.21
C LEU A 28 -27.74 -67.40 62.63
N LYS A 29 -27.24 -66.59 63.56
CA LYS A 29 -27.09 -66.97 64.98
C LYS A 29 -28.42 -67.25 65.66
N LYS A 30 -29.45 -66.42 65.41
CA LYS A 30 -30.80 -66.64 65.96
C LYS A 30 -31.42 -67.92 65.41
N GLN A 31 -31.29 -68.14 64.10
CA GLN A 31 -31.81 -69.34 63.43
C GLN A 31 -31.10 -70.62 63.89
N LEU A 32 -29.78 -70.56 64.14
CA LEU A 32 -29.01 -71.65 64.74
C LEU A 32 -29.59 -72.07 66.10
N HIS A 33 -29.89 -71.10 66.95
CA HIS A 33 -30.41 -71.36 68.29
C HIS A 33 -31.82 -71.96 68.25
N LEU A 34 -32.69 -71.46 67.36
CA LEU A 34 -34.03 -72.01 67.16
C LEU A 34 -34.00 -73.42 66.56
N LEU A 35 -33.15 -73.67 65.57
CA LEU A 35 -33.00 -75.00 64.97
C LEU A 35 -32.47 -76.02 65.99
N GLN A 36 -31.52 -75.66 66.85
CA GLN A 36 -31.05 -76.53 67.93
C GLN A 36 -32.15 -76.91 68.94
N GLN A 37 -33.14 -76.04 69.15
CA GLN A 37 -34.25 -76.27 70.09
C GLN A 37 -35.38 -77.12 69.51
N ILE A 38 -35.58 -77.08 68.19
CA ILE A 38 -36.77 -77.63 67.51
C ILE A 38 -36.42 -78.84 66.63
N SER A 39 -35.14 -79.02 66.24
CA SER A 39 -34.77 -80.07 65.30
C SER A 39 -34.64 -81.45 65.97
N PHE A 40 -35.19 -82.47 65.33
CA PHE A 40 -34.95 -83.90 65.64
C PHE A 40 -33.56 -84.39 65.20
N LEU A 41 -32.70 -83.50 64.71
CA LEU A 41 -31.36 -83.81 64.18
C LEU A 41 -30.29 -83.70 65.28
N SER A 42 -29.22 -84.47 65.13
CA SER A 42 -28.03 -84.38 65.98
C SER A 42 -27.41 -82.97 65.90
N PRO A 43 -27.06 -82.32 67.02
CA PRO A 43 -26.44 -80.99 67.05
C PRO A 43 -25.31 -80.74 66.03
N PRO A 44 -24.34 -81.66 65.82
CA PRO A 44 -23.31 -81.50 64.77
C PRO A 44 -23.87 -81.38 63.36
N ASP A 45 -25.01 -82.02 63.05
CA ASP A 45 -25.59 -82.00 61.70
C ASP A 45 -26.32 -80.68 61.43
N VAL A 46 -26.95 -80.10 62.46
CA VAL A 46 -27.51 -78.73 62.41
C VAL A 46 -26.40 -77.70 62.18
N HIS A 47 -25.25 -77.85 62.87
CA HIS A 47 -24.09 -76.98 62.65
C HIS A 47 -23.49 -77.14 61.24
N ARG A 48 -23.39 -78.37 60.72
CA ARG A 48 -22.92 -78.62 59.35
C ARG A 48 -23.85 -77.99 58.30
N LEU A 49 -25.16 -78.11 58.47
CA LEU A 49 -26.14 -77.49 57.58
C LEU A 49 -26.01 -75.96 57.56
N ILE A 50 -25.92 -75.33 58.73
CA ILE A 50 -25.80 -73.87 58.84
C ILE A 50 -24.46 -73.39 58.30
N HIS A 51 -23.38 -74.14 58.54
CA HIS A 51 -22.08 -73.83 57.96
C HIS A 51 -22.11 -73.90 56.43
N ALA A 52 -22.71 -74.94 55.84
CA ALA A 52 -22.86 -75.06 54.39
C ALA A 52 -23.69 -73.91 53.79
N LYS A 53 -24.81 -73.55 54.44
CA LYS A 53 -25.63 -72.40 54.01
C LYS A 53 -24.89 -71.07 54.15
N ALA A 54 -24.17 -70.85 55.24
CA ALA A 54 -23.34 -69.67 55.45
C ALA A 54 -22.18 -69.58 54.44
N MET A 55 -21.58 -70.72 54.07
CA MET A 55 -20.55 -70.78 53.04
C MET A 55 -21.10 -70.35 51.67
N MET A 56 -22.27 -70.86 51.26
CA MET A 56 -22.92 -70.43 50.01
C MET A 56 -23.26 -68.93 50.02
N LEU A 57 -23.75 -68.41 51.14
CA LEU A 57 -24.08 -66.99 51.30
C LEU A 57 -22.82 -66.10 51.26
N ASN A 58 -21.72 -66.55 51.85
CA ASN A 58 -20.44 -65.85 51.78
C ASN A 58 -19.86 -65.88 50.35
N GLN A 59 -19.97 -67.00 49.63
CA GLN A 59 -19.53 -67.12 48.24
C GLN A 59 -20.32 -66.17 47.33
N SER A 60 -21.64 -66.10 47.47
CA SER A 60 -22.46 -65.17 46.67
C SER A 60 -22.17 -63.71 47.02
N LEU A 61 -21.96 -63.38 48.30
CA LEU A 61 -21.62 -62.02 48.74
C LEU A 61 -20.23 -61.59 48.22
N LEU A 62 -19.25 -62.50 48.21
CA LEU A 62 -17.94 -62.25 47.61
C LEU A 62 -18.02 -62.08 46.08
N ALA A 63 -18.83 -62.90 45.40
CA ALA A 63 -19.07 -62.75 43.97
C ALA A 63 -19.71 -61.39 43.65
N ASN A 64 -20.70 -60.96 44.44
CA ASN A 64 -21.35 -59.66 44.30
C ASN A 64 -20.40 -58.48 44.57
N ARG A 65 -19.51 -58.60 45.56
CA ARG A 65 -18.47 -57.59 45.80
C ARG A 65 -17.50 -57.48 44.63
N ARG A 66 -17.08 -58.62 44.07
CA ARG A 66 -16.19 -58.64 42.89
C ARG A 66 -16.87 -58.07 41.65
N SER A 67 -18.13 -58.42 41.39
CA SER A 67 -18.88 -57.88 40.25
C SER A 67 -19.13 -56.39 40.39
N SER A 68 -19.50 -55.91 41.58
CA SER A 68 -19.66 -54.48 41.88
C SER A 68 -18.35 -53.72 41.70
N ALA A 69 -17.22 -54.21 42.22
CA ALA A 69 -15.92 -53.58 42.03
C ALA A 69 -15.53 -53.52 40.55
N ARG A 70 -15.78 -54.59 39.79
CA ARG A 70 -15.53 -54.62 38.34
C ARG A 70 -16.38 -53.62 37.57
N LEU A 71 -17.67 -53.49 37.91
CA LEU A 71 -18.55 -52.48 37.31
C LEU A 71 -18.05 -51.06 37.59
N VAL A 72 -17.60 -50.79 38.82
CA VAL A 72 -17.05 -49.47 39.16
C VAL A 72 -15.79 -49.17 38.34
N LEU A 73 -14.87 -50.14 38.21
CA LEU A 73 -13.68 -49.98 37.38
C LEU A 73 -14.03 -49.73 35.92
N LEU A 74 -14.97 -50.48 35.35
CA LEU A 74 -15.41 -50.30 33.96
C LEU A 74 -16.06 -48.92 33.75
N LEU A 75 -16.88 -48.45 34.69
CA LEU A 75 -17.48 -47.13 34.63
C LEU A 75 -16.43 -46.02 34.74
N GLN A 76 -15.42 -46.19 35.61
CA GLN A 76 -14.30 -45.24 35.72
C GLN A 76 -13.49 -45.18 34.42
N ASP A 77 -13.17 -46.33 33.84
CA ASP A 77 -12.44 -46.41 32.57
C ASP A 77 -13.22 -45.74 31.43
N GLN A 78 -14.52 -46.05 31.29
CA GLN A 78 -15.38 -45.41 30.30
C GLN A 78 -15.49 -43.90 30.52
N ASN A 79 -15.59 -43.44 31.77
CA ASN A 79 -15.67 -42.02 32.08
C ASN A 79 -14.35 -41.31 31.73
N LEU A 80 -13.19 -41.91 32.03
CA LEU A 80 -11.89 -41.36 31.65
C LEU A 80 -11.71 -41.29 30.13
N GLN A 81 -12.17 -42.31 29.39
CA GLN A 81 -12.14 -42.29 27.92
C GLN A 81 -13.03 -41.18 27.35
N GLN A 82 -14.23 -40.98 27.91
CA GLN A 82 -15.13 -39.90 27.50
C GLN A 82 -14.52 -38.52 27.80
N GLU A 83 -13.99 -38.32 29.01
CA GLU A 83 -13.31 -37.08 29.39
C GLU A 83 -12.11 -36.77 28.48
N PHE A 84 -11.34 -37.79 28.10
CA PHE A 84 -10.24 -37.62 27.16
C PHE A 84 -10.72 -37.12 25.79
N VAL A 85 -11.76 -37.75 25.22
CA VAL A 85 -12.33 -37.35 23.93
C VAL A 85 -12.92 -35.94 23.98
N LEU A 86 -13.61 -35.60 25.07
CA LEU A 86 -14.19 -34.26 25.26
C LEU A 86 -13.11 -33.19 25.37
N ARG A 87 -12.00 -33.48 26.07
CA ARG A 87 -10.85 -32.56 26.15
C ARG A 87 -10.21 -32.34 24.79
N LEU A 88 -9.98 -33.41 24.03
CA LEU A 88 -9.42 -33.31 22.68
C LEU A 88 -10.30 -32.44 21.77
N HIS A 89 -11.62 -32.68 21.79
CA HIS A 89 -12.56 -31.86 21.01
C HIS A 89 -12.56 -30.40 21.49
N TRP A 90 -12.51 -30.14 22.80
CA TRP A 90 -12.45 -28.78 23.33
C TRP A 90 -11.18 -28.06 22.88
N GLU A 91 -10.02 -28.73 22.92
CA GLU A 91 -8.74 -28.21 22.43
C GLU A 91 -8.81 -27.89 20.93
N GLU A 92 -9.34 -28.80 20.10
CA GLU A 92 -9.52 -28.55 18.67
C GLU A 92 -10.45 -27.37 18.38
N SER A 93 -11.57 -27.27 19.12
CA SER A 93 -12.53 -26.17 18.98
C SER A 93 -11.90 -24.84 19.37
N LEU A 94 -11.10 -24.83 20.44
CA LEU A 94 -10.35 -23.64 20.84
C LEU A 94 -9.34 -23.22 19.78
N ASP A 95 -8.59 -24.16 19.21
CA ASP A 95 -7.61 -23.84 18.17
C ASP A 95 -8.26 -23.31 16.90
N ARG A 96 -9.41 -23.89 16.49
CA ARG A 96 -10.19 -23.36 15.37
C ARG A 96 -10.71 -21.95 15.67
N TRP A 97 -11.23 -21.72 16.88
CA TRP A 97 -11.69 -20.40 17.31
C TRP A 97 -10.55 -19.37 17.31
N ARG A 98 -9.36 -19.72 17.86
CA ARG A 98 -8.18 -18.85 17.84
C ARG A 98 -7.77 -18.48 16.42
N LYS A 99 -7.69 -19.46 15.51
CA LYS A 99 -7.36 -19.23 14.10
C LYS A 99 -8.37 -18.29 13.44
N GLY A 100 -9.66 -18.52 13.64
CA GLY A 100 -10.72 -17.65 13.12
C GLY A 100 -10.62 -16.21 13.64
N ARG A 101 -10.27 -16.02 14.92
CA ARG A 101 -10.06 -14.68 15.48
C ARG A 101 -8.83 -13.98 14.94
N VAL A 102 -7.74 -14.72 14.68
CA VAL A 102 -6.56 -14.16 13.99
C VAL A 102 -6.92 -13.75 12.57
N GLU A 103 -7.64 -14.59 11.84
CA GLU A 103 -8.09 -14.27 10.47
C GLU A 103 -9.01 -13.05 10.45
N GLU A 104 -9.99 -12.96 11.36
CA GLU A 104 -10.86 -11.80 11.50
C GLU A 104 -10.06 -10.53 11.81
N MET A 105 -9.09 -10.58 12.73
CA MET A 105 -8.20 -9.46 13.02
C MET A 105 -7.38 -9.06 11.79
N LEU A 106 -6.84 -10.02 11.05
CA LEU A 106 -6.09 -9.77 9.82
C LEU A 106 -6.97 -9.17 8.73
N GLU A 107 -8.21 -9.62 8.61
CA GLU A 107 -9.20 -9.08 7.69
C GLU A 107 -9.66 -7.68 8.11
N GLU A 108 -9.81 -7.39 9.40
CA GLU A 108 -10.09 -6.03 9.88
C GLU A 108 -8.92 -5.09 9.63
N LEU A 109 -7.70 -5.57 9.85
CA LEU A 109 -6.48 -4.83 9.54
C LEU A 109 -6.39 -4.59 8.03
N SER A 110 -6.56 -5.62 7.20
CA SER A 110 -6.48 -5.50 5.74
C SER A 110 -7.61 -4.62 5.20
N SER A 111 -8.87 -4.94 5.49
CA SER A 111 -10.06 -4.28 4.95
C SER A 111 -10.30 -2.92 5.60
N ALA A 112 -10.51 -2.84 6.91
CA ALA A 112 -11.00 -1.62 7.54
C ALA A 112 -9.90 -0.58 7.83
N ARG A 113 -8.69 -1.01 8.18
CA ARG A 113 -7.61 -0.11 8.65
C ARG A 113 -6.50 0.15 7.62
N LEU A 114 -6.13 -0.83 6.79
CA LEU A 114 -5.09 -0.67 5.76
C LEU A 114 -5.64 -0.36 4.35
N CYS A 115 -6.91 -0.66 4.04
CA CYS A 115 -7.45 -0.49 2.68
C CYS A 115 -8.65 0.45 2.54
N SER A 116 -9.64 0.43 3.44
CA SER A 116 -10.97 0.96 3.08
C SER A 116 -11.30 2.37 3.57
N ARG A 117 -10.66 2.86 4.65
CA ARG A 117 -11.02 4.19 5.19
C ARG A 117 -10.15 5.34 4.67
N THR A 118 -9.02 5.03 4.03
CA THR A 118 -8.00 6.01 3.65
C THR A 118 -7.85 6.22 2.16
N MET A 119 -8.37 5.37 1.26
CA MET A 119 -8.25 5.67 -0.18
C MET A 119 -9.04 6.92 -0.58
N CYS A 120 -10.11 7.26 0.15
CA CYS A 120 -10.82 8.54 0.02
C CYS A 120 -10.28 9.62 0.98
N SER A 121 -9.86 9.27 2.21
CA SER A 121 -9.34 10.28 3.17
C SER A 121 -7.91 10.72 2.86
N SER A 122 -7.01 9.84 2.40
CA SER A 122 -5.61 10.15 2.03
C SER A 122 -5.56 11.20 0.93
N ARG A 123 -6.43 11.15 -0.08
CA ARG A 123 -6.45 12.15 -1.14
C ARG A 123 -6.97 13.52 -0.65
N GLU A 124 -7.88 13.53 0.32
CA GLU A 124 -8.33 14.78 0.96
C GLU A 124 -7.30 15.31 1.96
N GLU A 125 -6.65 14.43 2.71
CA GLU A 125 -5.56 14.74 3.66
C GLU A 125 -4.31 15.23 2.93
N GLU A 126 -3.92 14.61 1.81
CA GLU A 126 -2.87 15.06 0.88
C GLU A 126 -3.21 16.43 0.28
N ARG A 127 -4.50 16.68 0.00
CA ARG A 127 -4.95 17.97 -0.55
C ARG A 127 -4.94 19.08 0.50
N ASN A 128 -5.18 18.73 1.75
CA ASN A 128 -5.07 19.62 2.90
C ASN A 128 -3.63 19.73 3.44
N LEU A 129 -2.68 18.98 2.86
CA LEU A 129 -1.29 18.93 3.31
C LEU A 129 -0.54 20.23 3.01
N PHE A 130 -0.83 20.81 1.85
CA PHE A 130 -0.18 22.02 1.39
C PHE A 130 -0.83 23.24 2.04
N SER A 131 -0.01 24.03 2.72
CA SER A 131 -0.44 25.31 3.28
C SER A 131 -0.96 26.24 2.18
N ASP A 132 -1.99 27.03 2.49
CA ASP A 132 -2.46 28.14 1.64
C ASP A 132 -1.31 29.05 1.20
N GLN A 133 -0.28 29.21 2.04
CA GLN A 133 0.91 29.99 1.72
C GLN A 133 1.72 29.38 0.55
N MET A 134 1.83 28.05 0.48
CA MET A 134 2.56 27.38 -0.59
C MET A 134 1.80 27.42 -1.91
N LEU A 135 0.48 27.26 -1.86
CA LEU A 135 -0.39 27.41 -3.02
C LEU A 135 -0.33 28.86 -3.55
N GLN A 136 -0.35 29.84 -2.65
CA GLN A 136 -0.19 31.25 -3.04
C GLN A 136 1.19 31.52 -3.64
N ASN A 137 2.26 30.93 -3.08
CA ASN A 137 3.61 31.05 -3.61
C ASN A 137 3.70 30.42 -5.02
N GLN A 138 3.04 29.29 -5.25
CA GLN A 138 2.93 28.67 -6.57
C GLN A 138 2.31 29.64 -7.59
N GLU A 139 1.18 30.25 -7.24
CA GLU A 139 0.50 31.22 -8.11
C GLU A 139 1.41 32.42 -8.44
N VAL A 140 2.10 32.96 -7.44
CA VAL A 140 3.03 34.08 -7.61
C VAL A 140 4.18 33.70 -8.56
N LEU A 141 4.81 32.54 -8.37
CA LEU A 141 5.91 32.10 -9.23
C LEU A 141 5.44 31.79 -10.67
N VAL A 142 4.27 31.20 -10.83
CA VAL A 142 3.67 30.94 -12.17
C VAL A 142 3.35 32.25 -12.87
N GLN A 143 2.85 33.25 -12.14
CA GLN A 143 2.57 34.59 -12.67
C GLN A 143 3.87 35.29 -13.08
N GLN A 144 4.90 35.29 -12.22
CA GLN A 144 6.22 35.85 -12.52
C GLN A 144 6.84 35.19 -13.75
N ARG A 145 6.75 33.85 -13.88
CA ARG A 145 7.23 33.13 -15.05
C ARG A 145 6.50 33.60 -16.32
N SER A 146 5.18 33.78 -16.23
CA SER A 146 4.35 34.23 -17.35
C SER A 146 4.69 35.66 -17.78
N GLU A 147 4.97 36.55 -16.84
CA GLU A 147 5.40 37.92 -17.11
C GLU A 147 6.76 37.94 -17.82
N VAL A 148 7.73 37.15 -17.35
CA VAL A 148 9.03 37.01 -18.00
C VAL A 148 8.87 36.45 -19.42
N ILE A 149 8.00 35.45 -19.63
CA ILE A 149 7.71 34.92 -20.97
C ILE A 149 7.06 35.99 -21.86
N TYR A 150 6.15 36.81 -21.34
CA TYR A 150 5.51 37.87 -22.12
C TYR A 150 6.49 38.96 -22.56
N LYS A 151 7.54 39.23 -21.78
CA LYS A 151 8.63 40.15 -22.18
C LYS A 151 9.33 39.70 -23.48
N ILE A 152 9.30 38.42 -23.85
CA ILE A 152 9.88 37.96 -25.14
C ILE A 152 9.22 38.68 -26.31
N CYS A 153 7.91 38.88 -26.25
CA CYS A 153 7.14 39.50 -27.32
C CYS A 153 7.55 40.96 -27.59
N SER A 154 8.18 41.64 -26.63
CA SER A 154 8.69 43.01 -26.80
C SER A 154 10.15 43.08 -27.26
N LEU A 155 10.86 41.93 -27.34
CA LEU A 155 12.23 41.83 -27.84
C LEU A 155 12.29 41.80 -29.37
N VAL A 156 11.61 42.74 -30.02
CA VAL A 156 11.59 42.91 -31.48
C VAL A 156 12.45 44.12 -31.86
N PRO A 157 13.14 44.13 -33.01
CA PRO A 157 13.72 45.35 -33.56
C PRO A 157 12.74 46.54 -33.57
N PRO A 158 13.16 47.77 -33.19
CA PRO A 158 14.54 48.19 -32.92
C PRO A 158 15.03 47.99 -31.48
N THR A 159 14.16 47.58 -30.55
CA THR A 159 14.44 47.53 -29.10
C THR A 159 15.22 46.29 -28.65
N GLY A 160 15.27 45.24 -29.47
CA GLY A 160 16.01 44.01 -29.17
C GLY A 160 17.53 44.13 -29.27
N SER A 161 18.25 43.58 -28.29
CA SER A 161 19.71 43.41 -28.29
C SER A 161 20.12 42.06 -27.71
N SER A 162 21.32 41.58 -28.04
CA SER A 162 21.82 40.30 -27.52
C SER A 162 21.96 40.31 -25.99
N ALA A 163 22.22 41.47 -25.39
CA ALA A 163 22.29 41.61 -23.93
C ALA A 163 20.91 41.44 -23.28
N LEU A 164 19.86 42.03 -23.87
CA LEU A 164 18.49 41.90 -23.37
C LEU A 164 17.98 40.45 -23.46
N VAL A 165 18.33 39.72 -24.52
CA VAL A 165 18.00 38.29 -24.64
C VAL A 165 18.68 37.46 -23.57
N SER A 166 19.96 37.72 -23.25
CA SER A 166 20.67 37.02 -22.18
C SER A 166 20.10 37.37 -20.79
N ASN A 167 19.74 38.64 -20.55
CA ASN A 167 19.11 39.05 -19.29
C ASN A 167 17.75 38.35 -19.10
N TRP A 168 16.90 38.37 -20.14
CA TRP A 168 15.62 37.66 -20.13
C TRP A 168 15.80 36.16 -19.83
N PHE A 169 16.76 35.51 -20.50
CA PHE A 169 17.02 34.09 -20.27
C PHE A 169 17.47 33.81 -18.84
N ASN A 170 18.33 34.65 -18.27
CA ASN A 170 18.77 34.52 -16.87
C ASN A 170 17.61 34.75 -15.89
N GLU A 171 16.74 35.74 -16.13
CA GLU A 171 15.51 35.98 -15.35
C GLU A 171 14.60 34.75 -15.38
N LEU A 172 14.36 34.17 -16.57
CA LEU A 172 13.53 32.99 -16.71
C LEU A 172 14.12 31.78 -15.99
N MET A 173 15.43 31.55 -16.13
CA MET A 173 16.12 30.46 -15.45
C MET A 173 16.09 30.62 -13.92
N ALA A 174 16.21 31.84 -13.41
CA ALA A 174 16.09 32.11 -11.98
C ALA A 174 14.68 31.77 -11.45
N VAL A 175 13.62 32.15 -12.15
CA VAL A 175 12.24 31.79 -11.76
C VAL A 175 12.02 30.29 -11.84
N ASN A 176 12.49 29.63 -12.90
CA ASN A 176 12.38 28.17 -13.04
C ASN A 176 13.12 27.44 -11.91
N GLN A 177 14.28 27.94 -11.48
CA GLN A 177 15.00 27.39 -10.33
C GLN A 177 14.24 27.58 -9.01
N GLN A 178 13.58 28.72 -8.80
CA GLN A 178 12.74 28.92 -7.60
C GLN A 178 11.54 27.97 -7.56
N ILE A 179 10.96 27.64 -8.72
CA ILE A 179 9.89 26.66 -8.83
C ILE A 179 10.42 25.25 -8.55
N ALA A 180 11.49 24.82 -9.21
CA ALA A 180 12.01 23.46 -9.10
C ALA A 180 12.71 23.17 -7.76
N ALA A 181 13.71 23.99 -7.41
CA ALA A 181 14.55 23.76 -6.23
C ALA A 181 13.96 24.33 -4.93
N GLY A 182 13.02 25.27 -5.02
CA GLY A 182 12.30 25.80 -3.86
C GLY A 182 10.97 25.08 -3.69
N LEU A 183 9.97 25.51 -4.47
CA LEU A 183 8.58 25.11 -4.26
C LEU A 183 8.36 23.60 -4.40
N HIS A 184 8.81 22.98 -5.50
CA HIS A 184 8.58 21.55 -5.73
C HIS A 184 9.35 20.68 -4.73
N ALA A 185 10.58 21.06 -4.38
CA ALA A 185 11.36 20.37 -3.35
C ALA A 185 10.65 20.42 -1.98
N ASP A 186 10.13 21.57 -1.57
CA ASP A 186 9.39 21.73 -0.31
C ASP A 186 8.09 20.90 -0.31
N MET A 187 7.34 20.92 -1.42
CA MET A 187 6.12 20.11 -1.58
C MET A 187 6.42 18.62 -1.49
N ARG A 188 7.49 18.17 -2.17
CA ARG A 188 7.97 16.79 -2.13
C ARG A 188 8.34 16.36 -0.71
N GLU A 189 9.06 17.22 0.01
CA GLU A 189 9.50 16.93 1.38
C GLU A 189 8.30 16.82 2.34
N GLN A 190 7.27 17.66 2.18
CA GLN A 190 6.03 17.53 2.95
C GLN A 190 5.30 16.23 2.65
N LEU A 191 5.18 15.85 1.38
CA LEU A 191 4.57 14.57 0.99
C LEU A 191 5.34 13.40 1.58
N GLN A 192 6.67 13.43 1.53
CA GLN A 192 7.52 12.38 2.11
C GLN A 192 7.27 12.24 3.61
N ARG A 193 7.29 13.36 4.37
CA ARG A 193 7.01 13.35 5.81
C ARG A 193 5.62 12.80 6.12
N PHE A 194 4.61 13.19 5.33
CA PHE A 194 3.25 12.68 5.51
C PHE A 194 3.17 11.16 5.36
N TYR A 195 3.82 10.61 4.33
CA TYR A 195 3.86 9.16 4.13
C TYR A 195 4.65 8.46 5.24
N GLU A 196 5.79 8.99 5.65
CA GLU A 196 6.57 8.47 6.79
C GLU A 196 5.73 8.41 8.08
N ASP A 197 5.01 9.49 8.40
CA ASP A 197 4.10 9.55 9.56
C ASP A 197 2.93 8.58 9.43
N ALA A 198 2.36 8.43 8.23
CA ALA A 198 1.31 7.46 7.98
C ALA A 198 1.80 6.02 8.16
N TRP A 199 3.01 5.69 7.68
CA TRP A 199 3.61 4.38 7.86
C TRP A 199 3.95 4.08 9.32
N GLN A 200 4.49 5.06 10.05
CA GLN A 200 4.74 4.96 11.50
C GLN A 200 3.44 4.66 12.27
N ARG A 201 2.36 5.40 11.99
CA ARG A 201 1.04 5.18 12.60
C ARG A 201 0.50 3.78 12.31
N ARG A 202 0.53 3.34 11.04
CA ARG A 202 0.08 1.99 10.64
C ARG A 202 0.89 0.89 11.33
N ARG A 203 2.22 1.07 11.47
CA ARG A 203 3.08 0.12 12.19
C ARG A 203 2.74 0.06 13.68
N ALA A 204 2.51 1.21 14.31
CA ALA A 204 2.11 1.27 15.72
C ALA A 204 0.74 0.60 15.95
N GLU A 205 -0.23 0.82 15.06
CA GLU A 205 -1.53 0.14 15.12
C GLU A 205 -1.41 -1.37 14.96
N ALA A 206 -0.59 -1.84 14.02
CA ALA A 206 -0.34 -3.27 13.85
C ALA A 206 0.29 -3.89 15.11
N GLN A 207 1.25 -3.20 15.74
CA GLN A 207 1.85 -3.63 17.01
C GLN A 207 0.82 -3.68 18.15
N ARG A 208 -0.08 -2.69 18.21
CA ARG A 208 -1.17 -2.71 19.19
C ARG A 208 -2.11 -3.89 18.99
N CYS A 209 -2.53 -4.16 17.76
CA CYS A 209 -3.39 -5.31 17.45
C CYS A 209 -2.70 -6.64 17.80
N GLN A 210 -1.38 -6.75 17.56
CA GLN A 210 -0.59 -7.92 17.99
C GLN A 210 -0.62 -8.11 19.51
N GLN A 211 -0.43 -7.03 20.28
CA GLN A 211 -0.47 -7.11 21.75
C GLN A 211 -1.86 -7.48 22.27
N GLU A 212 -2.91 -6.91 21.68
CA GLU A 212 -4.31 -7.25 22.00
C GLU A 212 -4.61 -8.73 21.66
N ALA A 213 -4.09 -9.23 20.54
CA ALA A 213 -4.21 -10.63 20.15
C ALA A 213 -3.47 -11.58 21.10
N LEU A 214 -2.25 -11.24 21.54
CA LEU A 214 -1.52 -12.01 22.55
C LEU A 214 -2.33 -12.14 23.85
N ALA A 215 -2.86 -11.02 24.33
CA ALA A 215 -3.63 -10.98 25.57
C ALA A 215 -4.96 -11.77 25.46
N ALA A 216 -5.67 -11.66 24.32
CA ALA A 216 -6.98 -12.26 24.15
C ALA A 216 -6.95 -13.74 23.71
N LEU A 217 -5.94 -14.14 22.92
CA LEU A 217 -5.92 -15.45 22.24
C LEU A 217 -4.95 -16.45 22.89
N GLN A 218 -4.13 -16.01 23.85
CA GLN A 218 -3.10 -16.83 24.51
C GLN A 218 -2.20 -17.56 23.49
N LEU A 219 -1.85 -16.86 22.41
CA LEU A 219 -0.96 -17.39 21.39
C LEU A 219 0.46 -17.51 21.96
N SER A 220 1.21 -18.49 21.46
CA SER A 220 2.65 -18.55 21.73
C SER A 220 3.39 -17.46 20.95
N ASP A 221 4.54 -17.01 21.47
CA ASP A 221 5.38 -16.00 20.81
C ASP A 221 5.79 -16.43 19.40
N GLN A 222 6.05 -17.73 19.19
CA GLN A 222 6.44 -18.29 17.90
C GLN A 222 5.30 -18.22 16.86
N GLN A 223 4.07 -18.53 17.26
CA GLN A 223 2.90 -18.39 16.38
C GLN A 223 2.65 -16.94 15.99
N LEU A 224 2.88 -16.00 16.93
CA LEU A 224 2.77 -14.58 16.63
C LEU A 224 3.84 -14.12 15.64
N GLU A 225 5.09 -14.55 15.83
CA GLU A 225 6.19 -14.21 14.93
C GLU A 225 5.93 -14.74 13.52
N ASP A 226 5.40 -15.96 13.39
CA ASP A 226 4.97 -16.54 12.12
C ASP A 226 3.86 -15.71 11.45
N ILE A 227 2.80 -15.34 12.19
CA ILE A 227 1.72 -14.49 11.66
C ILE A 227 2.26 -13.11 11.24
N THR A 228 3.19 -12.57 12.02
CA THR A 228 3.78 -11.25 11.79
C THR A 228 4.63 -11.23 10.54
N SER A 229 5.54 -12.20 10.41
CA SER A 229 6.46 -12.33 9.28
C SER A 229 5.75 -12.73 7.99
N SER A 230 4.80 -13.65 8.05
CA SER A 230 4.14 -14.20 6.86
C SER A 230 2.96 -13.37 6.35
N ARG A 231 2.28 -12.59 7.19
CA ARG A 231 1.05 -11.87 6.81
C ARG A 231 1.09 -10.38 7.08
N LEU A 232 1.37 -9.95 8.31
CA LEU A 232 1.29 -8.52 8.68
C LEU A 232 2.36 -7.67 8.00
N LEU A 233 3.64 -8.08 8.07
CA LEU A 233 4.74 -7.35 7.45
C LEU A 233 4.61 -7.23 5.93
N PRO A 234 4.23 -8.29 5.19
CA PRO A 234 3.95 -8.18 3.76
C PRO A 234 2.86 -7.18 3.41
N LEU A 235 1.76 -7.13 4.18
CA LEU A 235 0.66 -6.19 3.95
C LEU A 235 1.09 -4.73 4.16
N ILE A 236 1.77 -4.45 5.28
CA ILE A 236 2.30 -3.11 5.56
C ILE A 236 3.36 -2.73 4.53
N GLY A 237 4.26 -3.66 4.21
CA GLY A 237 5.32 -3.46 3.24
C GLY A 237 4.81 -3.24 1.82
N GLN A 238 3.71 -3.88 1.42
CA GLN A 238 3.08 -3.63 0.12
C GLN A 238 2.57 -2.20 0.01
N ARG A 239 1.87 -1.72 1.03
CA ARG A 239 1.40 -0.33 1.07
C ARG A 239 2.54 0.67 1.06
N GLN A 240 3.59 0.42 1.84
CA GLN A 240 4.78 1.25 1.84
C GLN A 240 5.41 1.32 0.44
N ARG A 241 5.56 0.17 -0.24
CA ARG A 241 6.09 0.13 -1.61
C ARG A 241 5.22 0.90 -2.60
N ASP A 242 3.89 0.76 -2.54
CA ASP A 242 2.97 1.49 -3.42
C ASP A 242 3.13 3.02 -3.25
N ASP A 243 3.29 3.48 -2.01
CA ASP A 243 3.48 4.89 -1.67
C ASP A 243 4.90 5.38 -2.11
N GLU A 244 5.94 4.57 -1.90
CA GLU A 244 7.32 4.85 -2.37
C GLU A 244 7.41 4.93 -3.90
N GLU A 245 6.74 4.03 -4.62
CA GLU A 245 6.69 4.02 -6.09
C GLU A 245 6.02 5.28 -6.63
N ARG A 246 4.98 5.79 -5.94
CA ARG A 246 4.35 7.07 -6.30
C ARG A 246 5.29 8.26 -6.11
N LEU A 247 6.03 8.29 -5.00
CA LEU A 247 7.04 9.34 -4.77
C LEU A 247 8.15 9.28 -5.83
N ALA A 248 8.63 8.09 -6.17
CA ALA A 248 9.62 7.91 -7.23
C ALA A 248 9.08 8.37 -8.60
N GLY A 249 7.84 8.01 -8.94
CA GLY A 249 7.20 8.47 -10.17
C GLY A 249 7.02 9.99 -10.24
N LEU A 250 6.79 10.64 -9.09
CA LEU A 250 6.76 12.11 -9.00
C LEU A 250 8.14 12.72 -9.30
N ASP A 251 9.22 12.12 -8.80
CA ASP A 251 10.59 12.58 -9.08
C ASP A 251 10.92 12.50 -10.55
N GLU A 252 10.65 11.35 -11.16
CA GLU A 252 10.90 11.14 -12.58
C GLU A 252 10.12 12.14 -13.44
N CYS A 253 8.87 12.43 -13.06
CA CYS A 253 8.07 13.45 -13.73
C CYS A 253 8.64 14.86 -13.53
N SER A 254 9.09 15.20 -12.32
CA SER A 254 9.72 16.50 -12.03
C SER A 254 10.98 16.68 -12.88
N ASP A 255 11.86 15.68 -12.90
CA ASP A 255 13.09 15.69 -13.70
C ASP A 255 12.80 15.85 -15.20
N CYS A 256 11.79 15.14 -15.71
CA CYS A 256 11.36 15.28 -17.10
C CYS A 256 10.86 16.69 -17.41
N VAL A 257 10.09 17.30 -16.50
CA VAL A 257 9.61 18.68 -16.64
C VAL A 257 10.76 19.66 -16.61
N ASP A 258 11.72 19.50 -15.70
CA ASP A 258 12.88 20.38 -15.58
C ASP A 258 13.78 20.33 -16.81
N GLN A 259 14.03 19.12 -17.34
CA GLN A 259 14.75 18.94 -18.60
C GLN A 259 14.02 19.59 -19.77
N HIS A 260 12.69 19.41 -19.85
CA HIS A 260 11.87 20.00 -20.90
C HIS A 260 11.90 21.54 -20.85
N VAL A 261 11.68 22.12 -19.67
CA VAL A 261 11.70 23.57 -19.45
C VAL A 261 13.06 24.16 -19.80
N LEU A 262 14.15 23.51 -19.39
CA LEU A 262 15.51 23.93 -19.73
C LEU A 262 15.75 23.87 -21.26
N GLY A 263 15.34 22.77 -21.91
CA GLY A 263 15.50 22.58 -23.35
C GLY A 263 14.75 23.62 -24.18
N VAL A 264 13.49 23.89 -23.83
CA VAL A 264 12.67 24.92 -24.51
C VAL A 264 13.25 26.31 -24.27
N SER A 265 13.64 26.63 -23.04
CA SER A 265 14.21 27.95 -22.71
C SER A 265 15.52 28.21 -23.47
N ARG A 266 16.38 27.19 -23.59
CA ARG A 266 17.63 27.28 -24.38
C ARG A 266 17.35 27.50 -25.86
N SER A 267 16.45 26.71 -26.44
CA SER A 267 16.09 26.81 -27.86
C SER A 267 15.57 28.21 -28.20
N VAL A 268 14.69 28.77 -27.35
CA VAL A 268 14.18 30.14 -27.54
C VAL A 268 15.30 31.18 -27.39
N SER A 269 16.20 31.02 -26.41
CA SER A 269 17.34 31.92 -26.22
C SER A 269 18.27 31.94 -27.44
N GLU A 270 18.56 30.79 -28.02
CA GLU A 270 19.40 30.66 -29.21
C GLU A 270 18.78 31.37 -30.42
N VAL A 271 17.50 31.14 -30.70
CA VAL A 271 16.78 31.80 -31.79
C VAL A 271 16.75 33.32 -31.59
N MET A 272 16.37 33.77 -30.40
CA MET A 272 16.27 35.21 -30.11
C MET A 272 17.64 35.89 -30.15
N ARG A 273 18.71 35.22 -29.70
CA ARG A 273 20.08 35.73 -29.76
C ARG A 273 20.55 35.86 -31.21
N ALA A 274 20.24 34.89 -32.07
CA ALA A 274 20.55 34.96 -33.50
C ALA A 274 19.82 36.13 -34.18
N VAL A 275 18.52 36.31 -33.89
CA VAL A 275 17.74 37.45 -34.41
C VAL A 275 18.32 38.79 -33.94
N ALA A 276 18.64 38.91 -32.66
CA ALA A 276 19.25 40.13 -32.11
C ALA A 276 20.62 40.44 -32.76
N LEU A 277 21.46 39.43 -32.96
CA LEU A 277 22.76 39.59 -33.63
C LEU A 277 22.61 40.05 -35.08
N LEU A 278 21.66 39.46 -35.83
CA LEU A 278 21.35 39.87 -37.20
C LEU A 278 20.88 41.34 -37.25
N TRP A 279 20.03 41.74 -36.30
CA TRP A 279 19.59 43.13 -36.20
C TRP A 279 20.73 44.09 -35.86
N GLU A 280 21.58 43.77 -34.89
CA GLU A 280 22.71 44.60 -34.50
C GLU A 280 23.74 44.74 -35.63
N THR A 281 24.02 43.66 -36.35
CA THR A 281 24.92 43.69 -37.52
C THR A 281 24.34 44.51 -38.65
N HIS A 282 23.03 44.42 -38.90
CA HIS A 282 22.32 45.28 -39.84
C HIS A 282 22.42 46.76 -39.44
N CYS A 283 22.14 47.09 -38.17
CA CYS A 283 22.28 48.43 -37.62
C CYS A 283 23.71 48.99 -37.76
N ARG A 284 24.73 48.17 -37.48
CA ARG A 284 26.14 48.53 -37.67
C ARG A 284 26.46 48.81 -39.14
N ARG A 285 25.96 47.98 -40.06
CA ARG A 285 26.14 48.15 -41.51
C ARG A 285 25.45 49.43 -42.00
N LEU A 286 24.22 49.69 -41.57
CA LEU A 286 23.50 50.94 -41.88
C LEU A 286 24.28 52.14 -41.36
N LYS A 287 24.71 52.15 -40.09
CA LYS A 287 25.54 53.23 -39.55
C LYS A 287 26.79 53.46 -40.40
N ARG A 288 27.50 52.41 -40.83
CA ARG A 288 28.68 52.51 -41.70
C ARG A 288 28.39 53.09 -43.09
N ILE A 289 27.24 52.78 -43.69
CA ILE A 289 26.85 53.28 -45.01
C ILE A 289 26.34 54.73 -44.93
N PHE A 290 25.59 55.06 -43.88
CA PHE A 290 24.90 56.34 -43.75
C PHE A 290 25.69 57.43 -43.01
N LEU A 291 26.66 57.10 -42.14
CA LEU A 291 27.57 58.10 -41.54
C LEU A 291 28.33 58.90 -42.60
N PRO A 292 29.00 58.28 -43.58
CA PRO A 292 29.76 59.01 -44.61
C PRO A 292 28.87 59.81 -45.56
N LEU A 293 27.59 59.46 -45.70
CA LEU A 293 26.62 60.16 -46.56
C LEU A 293 26.00 61.39 -45.90
N ARG A 294 26.19 61.56 -44.58
CA ARG A 294 25.71 62.72 -43.82
C ARG A 294 26.63 63.93 -43.97
N ASP A 295 27.93 63.68 -44.20
CA ASP A 295 28.95 64.72 -44.40
C ASP A 295 29.11 65.14 -45.88
N VAL A 296 28.35 64.54 -46.80
CA VAL A 296 28.36 64.86 -48.23
C VAL A 296 27.18 65.79 -48.57
N PRO A 297 27.43 67.00 -49.10
CA PRO A 297 26.38 67.94 -49.50
C PRO A 297 25.36 67.31 -50.48
N PRO A 298 24.06 67.68 -50.39
CA PRO A 298 22.98 67.13 -51.23
C PRO A 298 23.30 67.06 -52.73
N GLU A 299 24.01 68.05 -53.24
CA GLU A 299 24.36 68.18 -54.65
C GLU A 299 25.38 67.13 -55.12
N LYS A 300 26.34 66.76 -54.26
CA LYS A 300 27.31 65.69 -54.56
C LYS A 300 26.68 64.29 -54.49
N ARG A 301 25.56 64.12 -53.77
CA ARG A 301 24.83 62.85 -53.66
C ARG A 301 24.18 62.43 -54.99
N LEU A 302 23.55 63.37 -55.70
CA LEU A 302 22.94 63.13 -57.01
C LEU A 302 23.98 62.83 -58.09
N HIS A 303 25.12 63.53 -58.07
CA HIS A 303 26.20 63.27 -59.01
C HIS A 303 26.85 61.91 -58.79
N GLN A 304 27.20 61.54 -57.56
CA GLN A 304 27.84 60.24 -57.29
C GLN A 304 26.92 59.04 -57.60
N GLN A 305 25.61 59.20 -57.39
CA GLN A 305 24.60 58.18 -57.72
C GLN A 305 24.36 58.07 -59.23
N ARG A 306 24.34 59.20 -59.98
CA ARG A 306 24.35 59.20 -61.45
C ARG A 306 25.63 58.57 -62.02
N SER A 307 26.80 58.86 -61.47
CA SER A 307 28.08 58.28 -61.93
C SER A 307 28.12 56.77 -61.72
N ARG A 308 27.63 56.25 -60.59
CA ARG A 308 27.57 54.80 -60.33
C ARG A 308 26.58 54.08 -61.24
N LEU A 309 25.44 54.69 -61.55
CA LEU A 309 24.45 54.14 -62.49
C LEU A 309 24.93 54.19 -63.94
N LEU A 310 25.77 55.18 -64.31
CA LEU A 310 26.40 55.25 -65.63
C LEU A 310 27.58 54.27 -65.78
N LEU A 311 28.31 53.98 -64.69
CA LEU A 311 29.40 52.98 -64.66
C LEU A 311 28.92 51.53 -64.58
N GLN A 312 27.65 51.28 -64.21
CA GLN A 312 27.03 49.95 -64.19
C GLN A 312 26.11 49.69 -65.38
N ARG A 313 26.22 50.46 -66.48
CA ARG A 313 25.55 50.10 -67.74
C ARG A 313 26.32 48.92 -68.37
N PRO A 314 25.73 47.72 -68.51
CA PRO A 314 26.38 46.66 -69.26
C PRO A 314 26.47 47.10 -70.72
N GLN A 315 27.64 46.97 -71.35
CA GLN A 315 27.69 46.92 -72.81
C GLN A 315 26.84 45.73 -73.25
N ALA A 316 25.86 46.00 -74.12
CA ALA A 316 25.03 44.96 -74.71
C ALA A 316 25.92 44.03 -75.55
N PRO A 317 25.86 42.70 -75.35
CA PRO A 317 26.44 41.79 -76.32
C PRO A 317 25.53 41.67 -77.53
N ASP A 318 26.15 41.68 -78.71
CA ASP A 318 25.57 41.44 -80.01
C ASP A 318 24.66 40.19 -80.01
N ARG A 319 23.51 40.31 -80.67
CA ARG A 319 22.69 39.17 -81.06
C ARG A 319 23.39 38.42 -82.18
N GLY A 320 23.78 37.17 -81.90
CA GLY A 320 24.27 36.25 -82.93
C GLY A 320 24.22 34.79 -82.46
N GLY A 321 23.07 34.14 -82.63
CA GLY A 321 22.99 32.75 -83.10
C GLY A 321 23.13 31.57 -82.12
N ILE A 322 22.12 30.70 -82.21
CA ILE A 322 22.18 29.22 -82.18
C ILE A 322 21.90 28.51 -80.84
N LEU A 323 20.65 28.03 -80.74
CA LEU A 323 20.16 26.71 -80.28
C LEU A 323 20.93 25.94 -79.20
N ALA A 324 20.24 25.66 -78.08
CA ALA A 324 19.91 24.29 -77.65
C ALA A 324 19.10 24.31 -76.33
N GLU A 325 17.92 23.67 -76.31
CA GLU A 325 17.41 23.04 -75.08
C GLU A 325 18.26 21.80 -74.77
N PRO A 326 18.45 21.42 -73.49
CA PRO A 326 17.61 20.34 -72.98
C PRO A 326 17.19 20.45 -71.49
N THR A 327 16.05 19.79 -71.25
CA THR A 327 15.46 19.21 -70.03
C THR A 327 16.37 18.87 -68.83
N LEU A 328 15.86 19.15 -67.61
CA LEU A 328 16.04 18.43 -66.32
C LEU A 328 15.20 19.21 -65.27
N GLN A 329 14.04 18.74 -64.78
CA GLN A 329 13.82 17.62 -63.87
C GLN A 329 14.88 17.52 -62.77
N GLN A 330 14.69 18.23 -61.64
CA GLN A 330 14.71 17.66 -60.28
C GLN A 330 14.62 18.75 -59.18
N GLN A 331 13.78 18.43 -58.18
CA GLN A 331 13.80 18.91 -56.79
C GLN A 331 13.29 20.33 -56.49
N HIS A 332 11.97 20.46 -56.42
CA HIS A 332 11.31 21.33 -55.44
C HIS A 332 10.32 20.50 -54.62
N HIS A 333 10.77 20.00 -53.46
CA HIS A 333 9.89 19.62 -52.36
C HIS A 333 10.29 20.44 -51.13
N LEU A 334 9.60 21.56 -50.92
CA LEU A 334 9.39 22.08 -49.57
C LEU A 334 7.88 22.26 -49.39
N TYR A 335 7.33 21.38 -48.56
CA TYR A 335 5.93 21.37 -48.18
C TYR A 335 5.57 22.67 -47.44
N ILE A 336 4.65 23.43 -48.04
CA ILE A 336 3.79 24.37 -47.32
C ILE A 336 2.63 23.52 -46.78
N VAL A 337 2.55 23.31 -45.47
CA VAL A 337 1.29 22.86 -44.84
C VAL A 337 0.69 24.03 -44.08
N ARG A 338 -0.23 24.70 -44.78
CA ARG A 338 -1.27 25.57 -44.22
C ARG A 338 -2.31 24.67 -43.53
N GLY A 339 -2.72 25.04 -42.31
CA GLY A 339 -3.48 24.18 -41.42
C GLY A 339 -4.93 23.87 -41.81
N ARG A 340 -5.48 22.87 -41.10
CA ARG A 340 -6.87 22.75 -40.65
C ARG A 340 -7.02 21.55 -39.69
N GLY A 341 -7.40 21.83 -38.44
CA GLY A 341 -8.40 21.12 -37.62
C GLY A 341 -8.21 19.66 -37.16
N LEU A 342 -8.66 19.41 -35.91
CA LEU A 342 -9.01 18.12 -35.27
C LEU A 342 -7.78 17.36 -34.72
N LEU A 343 -7.63 17.05 -33.42
CA LEU A 343 -8.54 16.27 -32.57
C LEU A 343 -8.31 16.58 -31.06
N ARG A 344 -9.41 16.72 -30.31
CA ARG A 344 -9.43 16.52 -28.84
C ARG A 344 -9.17 15.04 -28.54
N PRO A 345 -8.42 14.68 -27.48
CA PRO A 345 -8.55 13.35 -26.88
C PRO A 345 -9.82 13.33 -26.02
N ARG A 346 -10.82 12.58 -26.47
CA ARG A 346 -11.99 12.21 -25.67
C ARG A 346 -11.61 10.93 -24.93
N LEU A 347 -11.32 11.02 -23.63
CA LEU A 347 -11.19 9.86 -22.75
C LEU A 347 -12.55 9.12 -22.74
N GLN A 348 -12.62 7.97 -23.40
CA GLN A 348 -13.72 7.01 -23.26
C GLN A 348 -13.45 6.19 -22.00
N MET A 349 -14.18 6.49 -20.93
CA MET A 349 -14.36 5.58 -19.80
C MET A 349 -15.30 4.43 -20.23
N PRO A 350 -15.01 3.17 -19.88
CA PRO A 350 -15.93 2.07 -20.11
C PRO A 350 -17.11 2.18 -19.14
N ARG A 351 -18.34 2.16 -19.67
CA ARG A 351 -19.56 1.99 -18.86
C ARG A 351 -19.69 0.51 -18.44
N PRO A 352 -20.20 0.22 -17.23
CA PRO A 352 -20.49 -1.13 -16.81
C PRO A 352 -21.71 -1.67 -17.58
N ARG A 353 -21.68 -2.97 -17.90
CA ARG A 353 -22.86 -3.71 -18.36
C ARG A 353 -23.77 -4.02 -17.16
N PRO A 354 -25.09 -3.98 -17.31
CA PRO A 354 -26.00 -4.46 -16.30
C PRO A 354 -26.16 -5.98 -16.41
N ALA A 355 -25.99 -6.68 -15.29
CA ALA A 355 -26.62 -7.95 -14.95
C ALA A 355 -26.64 -8.05 -13.42
#